data_AF-A0A7Y3BFN9-F1
#
_entry.id   AF-A0A7Y3BFN9-F1
#
_cell.length_a   1.000
_cell.length_b   1.000
_cell.length_c   1.000
_cell.angle_alpha   90.00
_cell.angle_beta   90.00
_cell.angle_gamma   90.00
#
_symmetry.space_group_name_H-M   'P 1'
#
loop_
_entity.id
_entity.type
_entity.pdbx_description
1 polymer ?
#
loop_
_entity_poly.entity_id
_entity_poly.type
_entity_poly.pdbx_seq_one_letter_code
_entity_poly.pdbx_strand_id
1 'polypeptide(L)' 'MFKKCCWGLVASDDEVRDAMRFAFRHYKIMIEPGAAVGLAAVLNRQIDIVGKTIATVVTGGNIDLERFCRLTNTHSQ' A
#
# COMPACT_ATOMS: atom_id res chain seq x y z
N MET A 1 -7.80 -2.94 18.38
CA MET A 1 -9.01 -3.21 17.58
C MET A 1 -9.41 -1.92 16.88
N PHE A 2 -9.11 -1.77 15.58
CA PHE A 2 -9.37 -0.53 14.84
C PHE A 2 -10.86 -0.39 14.56
N LYS A 3 -11.46 0.69 15.05
CA LYS A 3 -12.89 0.98 14.88
C LYS A 3 -13.10 1.53 13.47
N LYS A 4 -13.79 0.76 12.62
CA LYS A 4 -14.15 1.17 11.26
C LYS A 4 -15.10 2.37 11.32
N CYS A 5 -14.76 3.48 10.67
CA CYS A 5 -15.77 4.44 10.22
C CYS A 5 -16.73 3.71 9.28
N CYS A 6 -18.01 4.06 9.27
CA CYS A 6 -19.08 3.29 8.62
C CYS A 6 -18.89 3.03 7.11
N TRP A 7 -17.95 3.69 6.43
CA TRP A 7 -17.65 3.52 5.00
C TRP A 7 -16.14 3.51 4.67
N GLY A 8 -15.27 3.22 5.64
CA GLY A 8 -13.82 3.19 5.46
C GLY A 8 -13.25 1.78 5.24
N LEU A 9 -12.24 1.68 4.38
CA LEU A 9 -11.36 0.51 4.28
C LEU A 9 -10.14 0.69 5.19
N VAL A 10 -9.57 -0.41 5.65
CA VAL A 10 -8.40 -0.41 6.54
C VAL A 10 -7.39 -1.39 5.96
N ALA A 11 -6.14 -0.94 5.84
CA ALA A 11 -5.01 -1.79 5.52
C ALA A 11 -4.13 -1.96 6.77
N SER A 12 -3.64 -3.17 6.97
CA SER A 12 -2.60 -3.47 7.96
C SER A 12 -1.24 -2.96 7.51
N ASP A 13 -0.31 -2.83 8.46
CA ASP A 13 1.05 -2.40 8.17
C ASP A 13 1.75 -3.33 7.16
N ASP A 14 1.50 -4.64 7.22
CA ASP A 14 2.11 -5.60 6.30
C ASP A 14 1.56 -5.47 4.89
N GLU A 15 0.24 -5.33 4.74
CA GLU A 15 -0.40 -5.04 3.45
C GLU A 15 0.13 -3.74 2.83
N VAL A 16 0.37 -2.71 3.66
CA VAL A 16 0.96 -1.44 3.24
C VAL A 16 2.41 -1.64 2.78
N ARG A 17 3.23 -2.40 3.51
CA ARG A 17 4.62 -2.69 3.11
C ARG A 17 4.67 -3.49 1.81
N ASP A 18 3.77 -4.45 1.61
CA ASP A 18 3.65 -5.20 0.36
C ASP A 18 3.24 -4.31 -0.81
N ALA A 19 2.32 -3.38 -0.60
CA ALA A 19 1.97 -2.38 -1.60
C ALA A 19 3.15 -1.46 -1.95
N MET A 20 3.95 -1.04 -0.96
CA MET A 20 5.18 -0.27 -1.19
C MET A 20 6.17 -1.07 -2.05
N ARG A 21 6.40 -2.36 -1.74
CA ARG A 21 7.25 -3.26 -2.54
C ARG A 21 6.73 -3.43 -3.96
N PHE A 22 5.42 -3.56 -4.11
CA PHE A 22 4.76 -3.71 -5.40
C PHE A 22 4.96 -2.47 -6.27
N ALA A 23 4.70 -1.28 -5.72
CA ALA A 23 4.90 -0.01 -6.43
C ALA A 23 6.35 0.17 -6.90
N PHE A 24 7.32 -0.13 -6.03
CA PHE A 24 8.73 -0.08 -6.40
C PHE A 24 9.07 -1.09 -7.51
N ARG A 25 8.59 -2.33 -7.40
CA ARG A 25 8.89 -3.40 -8.37
C ARG A 25 8.29 -3.13 -9.74
N HIS A 26 7.03 -2.70 -9.80
CA HIS A 26 6.25 -2.62 -11.05
C HIS A 26 6.16 -1.22 -11.64
N TYR A 27 6.10 -0.18 -10.81
CA TYR A 27 5.96 1.21 -11.25
C TYR A 27 7.24 2.02 -11.13
N LYS A 28 8.28 1.46 -10.49
CA LYS A 28 9.60 2.09 -10.30
C LYS A 28 9.54 3.40 -9.51
N ILE A 29 8.51 3.55 -8.66
CA ILE A 29 8.35 4.69 -7.75
C ILE A 29 8.56 4.24 -6.31
N MET A 30 9.19 5.10 -5.51
CA MET A 30 9.23 4.96 -4.05
C MET A 30 8.10 5.79 -3.45
N ILE A 31 7.32 5.17 -2.58
CA ILE A 31 6.15 5.77 -1.93
C ILE A 31 6.25 5.57 -0.43
N GLU A 32 5.68 6.50 0.34
CA GLU A 32 5.59 6.38 1.79
C GLU A 32 4.36 5.55 2.23
N PRO A 33 4.32 5.02 3.47
CA PRO A 33 3.23 4.15 3.93
C PRO A 33 1.83 4.75 3.73
N GLY A 34 1.65 6.05 4.03
CA GLY A 34 0.36 6.73 3.88
C GLY A 34 -0.14 6.80 2.44
N ALA A 35 0.77 6.96 1.47
CA ALA A 35 0.44 6.99 0.04
C ALA A 35 0.15 5.59 -0.54
N ALA A 36 0.57 4.53 0.15
CA ALA A 36 0.39 3.15 -0.30
C ALA A 36 -0.95 2.52 0.13
N VAL A 37 -1.71 3.14 1.04
CA VAL A 37 -2.95 2.56 1.62
C VAL A 37 -4.00 2.24 0.55
N GLY A 38 -4.21 3.15 -0.41
CA GLY A 38 -5.16 2.92 -1.50
C GLY A 38 -4.75 1.77 -2.41
N LEU A 39 -3.44 1.63 -2.69
CA LEU A 39 -2.90 0.52 -3.46
C LEU A 39 -3.01 -0.80 -2.69
N ALA A 40 -2.75 -0.78 -1.38
CA ALA A 40 -2.90 -1.94 -0.51
C ALA A 40 -4.34 -2.48 -0.49
N ALA A 41 -5.34 -1.60 -0.41
CA ALA A 41 -6.74 -2.01 -0.45
C ALA A 41 -7.13 -2.69 -1.78
N VAL A 42 -6.60 -2.19 -2.91
CA VAL A 42 -6.84 -2.75 -4.24
C VAL A 42 -6.16 -4.12 -4.39
N LEU A 43 -4.87 -4.24 -4.00
CA LEU A 43 -4.12 -5.48 -4.13
C LEU A 43 -4.69 -6.60 -3.25
N ASN A 44 -5.19 -6.26 -2.07
CA ASN A 44 -5.84 -7.21 -1.16
C ASN A 44 -7.32 -7.46 -1.49
N ARG A 45 -7.82 -6.96 -2.63
CA ARG A 45 -9.20 -7.18 -3.12
C ARG A 45 -10.27 -6.82 -2.09
N GLN A 46 -10.03 -5.77 -1.29
CA GLN A 46 -10.99 -5.30 -0.30
C GLN A 46 -12.23 -4.64 -0.92
N ILE A 47 -12.20 -4.42 -2.25
CA ILE A 47 -13.29 -3.93 -3.09
C ILE A 47 -13.46 -4.87 -4.29
N ASP A 48 -14.67 -4.90 -4.86
CA ASP A 48 -14.95 -5.68 -6.07
C ASP A 48 -14.35 -5.00 -7.31
N ILE A 49 -13.28 -5.60 -7.83
CA ILE A 49 -12.46 -5.09 -8.95
C ILE A 49 -12.56 -5.93 -10.23
N VAL A 50 -13.27 -7.05 -10.22
CA VAL A 50 -13.25 -7.98 -11.37
C VAL A 50 -13.99 -7.37 -12.56
N GLY A 51 -13.32 -7.35 -13.71
CA GLY A 51 -13.88 -6.77 -14.95
C GLY A 51 -13.99 -5.24 -14.93
N LYS A 52 -13.35 -4.57 -13.97
CA LYS A 52 -13.40 -3.10 -13.83
C LYS A 52 -12.03 -2.49 -14.05
N THR A 53 -12.02 -1.28 -14.61
CA THR A 53 -10.83 -0.42 -14.62
C THR A 53 -10.75 0.31 -13.29
N ILE A 54 -9.66 0.10 -12.55
CA ILE A 54 -9.44 0.69 -11.23
C ILE A 54 -8.34 1.75 -11.33
N ALA A 55 -8.55 2.87 -10.66
CA ALA A 55 -7.54 3.89 -10.44
C ALA A 55 -7.34 4.09 -8.93
N THR A 56 -6.10 4.32 -8.53
CA THR A 56 -5.75 4.70 -7.16
C THR A 56 -4.77 5.86 -7.21
N VAL A 57 -4.85 6.76 -6.23
CA VAL A 57 -4.01 7.96 -6.17
C VAL A 57 -2.89 7.73 -5.18
N VAL A 58 -1.66 7.81 -5.66
CA VAL A 58 -0.46 7.87 -4.82
C VAL A 58 -0.24 9.33 -4.44
N THR A 59 -0.39 9.66 -3.16
CA THR A 59 -0.39 11.05 -2.68
C THR A 59 1.00 11.60 -2.35
N GLY A 60 2.00 10.75 -2.13
CA GLY A 60 3.31 11.18 -1.64
C GLY A 60 4.42 10.13 -1.77
N GLY A 61 5.66 10.63 -1.78
CA GLY A 61 6.89 9.83 -1.89
C GLY A 61 8.04 10.40 -1.04
N ASN A 62 7.71 11.14 0.02
CA ASN A 62 8.68 11.83 0.88
C ASN A 62 9.31 10.86 1.89
N ILE A 63 10.01 9.86 1.39
CA ILE A 63 10.68 8.84 2.18
C ILE A 63 12.15 8.74 1.77
N ASP A 64 13.04 8.68 2.75
CA ASP A 64 14.46 8.42 2.53
C ASP A 64 14.72 6.92 2.27
N LEU A 65 15.84 6.63 1.60
CA LEU A 65 16.17 5.28 1.17
C LEU A 65 16.35 4.31 2.36
N GLU A 66 16.99 4.77 3.45
CA GLU A 66 17.23 3.93 4.63
C GLU A 66 15.91 3.49 5.26
N ARG A 67 14.98 4.43 5.44
CA ARG A 67 13.65 4.16 5.97
C ARG A 67 12.83 3.27 5.03
N PHE A 68 12.88 3.51 3.73
CA PHE A 68 12.19 2.66 2.76
C PHE A 68 12.69 1.22 2.83
N CYS A 69 14.01 1.01 2.83
CA CYS A 69 14.63 -0.30 2.95
C CYS A 69 14.26 -0.97 4.28
N ARG A 70 14.34 -0.27 5.41
CA ARG A 70 13.96 -0.82 6.72
C ARG A 70 12.50 -1.30 6.77
N LEU A 71 11.58 -0.55 6.18
CA LEU A 71 10.15 -0.90 6.15
C LEU A 71 9.85 -2.05 5.18
N THR A 72 10.61 -2.19 4.10
CA THR A 72 10.36 -3.17 3.04
C THR A 72 11.26 -4.41 3.12
N ASN A 73 12.29 -4.43 3.97
CA ASN A 73 13.17 -5.59 4.17
C ASN A 73 12.69 -6.56 5.26
N THR A 74 11.42 -6.52 5.68
CA THR A 74 10.89 -7.59 6.54
C THR A 74 10.97 -8.91 5.78
N HIS A 75 11.91 -9.77 6.20
CA HIS A 75 11.98 -11.16 5.78
C HIS A 75 10.72 -11.87 6.31
N SER A 76 9.75 -12.12 5.44
CA SER A 76 8.76 -13.17 5.68
C SER A 76 9.54 -14.50 5.71
N GLN A 77 9.85 -14.98 6.91
CA GLN A 77 10.04 -16.42 7.14
C GLN A 77 8.68 -17.03 7.46
#